data_AF-A0ABD5U2W9-F1
#
_entry.id   AF-A0ABD5U2W9-F1
#
_cell.length_a   1.000
_cell.length_b   1.000
_cell.length_c   1.000
_cell.angle_alpha   90.00
_cell.angle_beta   90.00
_cell.angle_gamma   90.00
#
_symmetry.space_group_name_H-M   'P 1'
#
loop_
_entity.id
_entity.type
_entity.pdbx_description
1 polymer ?
#
loop_
_entity_poly.entity_id
_entity_poly.type
_entity_poly.pdbx_seq_one_letter_code
_entity_poly.pdbx_strand_id
1 'polypeptide(L)'
;MAHSGEMVRERLPDRDYASVIAFVGVLYPLVTALETALRSLFSLPSLSAFELTSALPIPLVLVVGPVALWGVPVGYVLGDVTSNAVGAHTLVGACAHLYLGYSASRLAGRLGIDAPVSASSLAGRTVVGRFLLVVGVAAAGAAAVVGWGSEVVHRAPFFVAAPSAFAEFFLVTLAFALPWVRILRSAAAAGVPTVDVRPRGAGELDVRRVVGATLAWVLLGTAGSVGYRTFEKIPAQYFVSHGAEYALLLDRPALFGAGAGRVQAVFGAVCLSLLLCLLSGMLRGRGGATK
;
A
#
# COMPACT_ATOMS: atom_id res chain seq x y z
N MET A 1 -5.81 50.40 -18.96
CA MET A 1 -7.07 49.69 -18.60
C MET A 1 -6.68 48.32 -18.09
N ALA A 2 -6.72 48.14 -16.77
CA ALA A 2 -6.34 46.92 -16.09
C ALA A 2 -7.56 46.02 -15.95
N HIS A 3 -7.50 44.80 -16.51
CA HIS A 3 -8.46 43.75 -16.18
C HIS A 3 -7.98 43.05 -14.92
N SER A 4 -8.61 43.39 -13.80
CA SER A 4 -8.48 42.67 -12.54
C SER A 4 -8.97 41.24 -12.73
N GLY A 5 -8.05 40.29 -12.62
CA GLY A 5 -8.39 38.88 -12.47
C GLY A 5 -9.06 38.66 -11.12
N GLU A 6 -10.38 38.58 -11.11
CA GLU A 6 -11.10 37.96 -10.02
C GLU A 6 -10.76 36.46 -10.02
N MET A 7 -9.83 36.08 -9.15
CA MET A 7 -9.74 34.71 -8.65
C MET A 7 -11.05 34.40 -7.92
N VAL A 8 -11.99 33.80 -8.63
CA VAL A 8 -13.06 33.03 -8.03
C VAL A 8 -12.40 31.85 -7.32
N ARG A 9 -12.05 32.05 -6.05
CA ARG A 9 -11.82 30.96 -5.09
C ARG A 9 -13.18 30.34 -4.82
N GLU A 10 -13.59 29.45 -5.71
CA GLU A 10 -14.64 28.47 -5.42
C GLU A 10 -14.19 27.69 -4.18
N ARG A 11 -14.72 28.06 -3.02
CA ARG A 11 -14.66 27.23 -1.82
C ARG A 11 -15.51 26.00 -2.14
N LEU A 12 -14.85 24.90 -2.52
CA LEU A 12 -15.48 23.59 -2.51
C LEU A 12 -16.09 23.38 -1.11
N PRO A 13 -17.37 23.01 -1.00
CA PRO A 13 -18.03 22.89 0.29
C PRO A 13 -17.33 21.80 1.12
N ASP A 14 -16.87 22.17 2.32
CA ASP A 14 -16.23 21.28 3.32
C ASP A 14 -17.09 20.07 3.74
N ARG A 15 -18.30 19.91 3.19
CA ARG A 15 -19.29 18.89 3.56
C ARG A 15 -19.09 17.53 2.88
N ASP A 16 -18.38 17.43 1.75
CA ASP A 16 -18.37 16.19 0.96
C ASP A 16 -17.24 15.21 1.31
N TYR A 17 -16.16 15.68 1.95
CA TYR A 17 -15.03 14.81 2.30
C TYR A 17 -15.38 13.81 3.41
N ALA A 18 -16.07 14.27 4.46
CA ALA A 18 -16.45 13.41 5.58
C ALA A 18 -17.39 12.28 5.14
N SER A 19 -18.34 12.56 4.25
CA SER A 19 -19.25 11.55 3.71
C SER A 19 -18.52 10.52 2.84
N VAL A 20 -17.51 10.91 2.05
CA VAL A 20 -16.69 9.96 1.30
C VAL A 20 -15.86 9.09 2.23
N ILE A 21 -15.20 9.68 3.22
CA ILE A 21 -14.40 8.95 4.20
C ILE A 21 -15.28 7.95 4.95
N ALA A 22 -16.48 8.36 5.39
CA ALA A 22 -17.44 7.49 6.05
C ALA A 22 -17.93 6.36 5.13
N PHE A 23 -18.29 6.66 3.89
CA PHE A 23 -18.71 5.64 2.91
C PHE A 23 -17.64 4.58 2.71
N VAL A 24 -16.39 5.00 2.46
CA VAL A 24 -15.26 4.07 2.32
C VAL A 24 -15.01 3.30 3.62
N GLY A 25 -15.08 3.98 4.76
CA GLY A 25 -14.91 3.37 6.07
C GLY A 25 -15.95 2.27 6.36
N VAL A 26 -17.20 2.45 5.94
CA VAL A 26 -18.28 1.46 6.09
C VAL A 26 -18.18 0.33 5.05
N LEU A 27 -17.63 0.59 3.86
CA LEU A 27 -17.50 -0.43 2.83
C LEU A 27 -16.63 -1.61 3.27
N TYR A 28 -15.55 -1.36 4.00
CA TYR A 28 -14.65 -2.42 4.49
C TYR A 28 -15.35 -3.46 5.37
N PRO A 29 -16.00 -3.09 6.50
CA PRO A 29 -16.69 -4.07 7.32
C PRO A 29 -17.83 -4.77 6.58
N LEU A 30 -18.48 -4.12 5.61
CA LEU A 30 -19.47 -4.79 4.75
C LEU A 30 -18.82 -5.87 3.87
N VAL A 31 -17.67 -5.58 3.27
CA VAL A 31 -16.92 -6.56 2.48
C VAL A 31 -16.39 -7.69 3.35
N THR A 32 -15.85 -7.38 4.53
CA THR A 32 -15.40 -8.38 5.51
C THR A 32 -16.56 -9.27 5.97
N ALA A 33 -17.74 -8.71 6.23
CA ALA A 33 -18.92 -9.48 6.61
C ALA A 33 -19.38 -10.39 5.46
N LEU A 34 -19.41 -9.88 4.22
CA LEU A 34 -19.74 -10.67 3.04
C LEU A 34 -18.74 -11.82 2.84
N GLU A 35 -17.44 -11.54 2.96
CA GLU A 35 -16.37 -12.54 2.87
C GLU A 35 -16.54 -13.64 3.94
N THR A 36 -16.82 -13.24 5.17
CA THR A 36 -17.05 -14.17 6.28
C THR A 36 -18.29 -15.04 6.02
N ALA A 37 -19.38 -14.45 5.54
CA ALA A 37 -20.57 -15.18 5.15
C ALA A 37 -20.29 -16.16 4.01
N LEU A 38 -19.58 -15.73 2.95
CA LEU A 38 -19.20 -16.60 1.84
C LEU A 38 -18.33 -17.77 2.30
N ARG A 39 -17.36 -17.54 3.19
CA ARG A 39 -16.52 -18.61 3.78
C ARG A 39 -17.33 -19.58 4.63
N SER A 40 -18.37 -19.12 5.31
CA SER A 40 -19.25 -19.99 6.09
C SER A 40 -20.17 -20.86 5.23
N LEU A 41 -20.57 -20.37 4.05
CA LEU A 41 -21.46 -21.06 3.12
C LEU A 41 -20.72 -21.98 2.15
N PHE A 42 -19.50 -21.58 1.76
CA PHE A 42 -18.67 -22.29 0.81
C PHE A 42 -17.37 -22.67 1.52
N SER A 43 -17.25 -23.93 1.94
CA SER A 43 -16.01 -24.53 2.47
C SER A 43 -14.97 -24.69 1.36
N LEU A 44 -14.56 -23.59 0.73
CA LEU A 44 -13.55 -23.54 -0.31
C LEU A 44 -12.21 -23.20 0.34
N PRO A 45 -11.26 -24.16 0.44
CA PRO A 45 -9.96 -23.95 1.08
C PRO A 45 -9.11 -22.85 0.40
N SER A 46 -9.44 -22.51 -0.84
CA SER A 46 -8.77 -21.45 -1.61
C SER A 46 -9.25 -20.05 -1.27
N LEU A 47 -10.49 -19.88 -0.77
CA LEU A 47 -11.03 -18.56 -0.39
C LEU A 47 -10.65 -18.15 1.04
N SER A 48 -10.17 -19.09 1.86
CA SER A 48 -9.63 -18.78 3.19
C SER A 48 -8.22 -18.19 3.14
N ALA A 49 -7.56 -18.22 1.97
CA ALA A 49 -6.19 -17.76 1.81
C ALA A 49 -6.05 -16.28 1.40
N PHE A 50 -7.16 -15.62 1.04
CA PHE A 50 -7.15 -14.25 0.50
C PHE A 50 -8.27 -13.41 1.09
N GLU A 51 -7.96 -12.17 1.47
CA GLU A 51 -8.95 -11.17 1.92
C GLU A 51 -9.42 -10.33 0.72
N LEU A 52 -10.73 -10.24 0.51
CA LEU A 52 -11.33 -9.44 -0.58
C LEU A 52 -11.11 -7.93 -0.38
N THR A 53 -10.97 -7.50 0.87
CA THR A 53 -10.66 -6.13 1.26
C THR A 53 -9.33 -5.63 0.67
N SER A 54 -8.38 -6.53 0.43
CA SER A 54 -7.08 -6.22 -0.17
C SER A 54 -7.18 -5.61 -1.58
N ALA A 55 -8.29 -5.87 -2.29
CA ALA A 55 -8.55 -5.32 -3.62
C ALA A 55 -9.26 -3.97 -3.62
N LEU A 56 -9.69 -3.44 -2.47
CA LEU A 56 -10.46 -2.20 -2.39
C LEU A 56 -9.65 -0.91 -2.60
N PRO A 57 -8.42 -0.75 -2.07
CA PRO A 57 -7.73 0.54 -2.11
C PRO A 57 -7.57 1.14 -3.51
N ILE A 58 -7.20 0.30 -4.50
CA ILE A 58 -6.91 0.79 -5.85
C ILE A 58 -8.18 1.23 -6.58
N PRO A 59 -9.24 0.40 -6.73
CA PRO A 59 -10.51 0.80 -7.32
C PRO A 59 -11.15 2.01 -6.64
N LEU A 60 -11.13 2.07 -5.31
CA LEU A 60 -11.70 3.18 -4.56
C LEU A 60 -11.04 4.50 -4.93
N VAL A 61 -9.71 4.52 -4.99
CA VAL A 61 -9.00 5.76 -5.32
C VAL A 61 -9.14 6.12 -6.81
N LEU A 62 -9.25 5.14 -7.69
CA LEU A 62 -9.47 5.37 -9.12
C LEU A 62 -10.89 5.86 -9.46
N VAL A 63 -11.90 5.56 -8.61
CA VAL A 63 -13.30 5.95 -8.85
C VAL A 63 -13.73 7.14 -8.01
N VAL A 64 -13.38 7.14 -6.72
CA VAL A 64 -13.83 8.13 -5.73
C VAL A 64 -12.80 9.25 -5.55
N GLY A 65 -11.54 9.01 -5.95
CA GLY A 65 -10.45 9.98 -5.88
C GLY A 65 -9.58 9.85 -4.61
N PRO A 66 -8.54 10.69 -4.48
CA PRO A 66 -7.56 10.62 -3.38
C PRO A 66 -8.15 10.75 -1.98
N VAL A 67 -9.32 11.37 -1.83
CA VAL A 67 -10.01 11.51 -0.53
C VAL A 67 -10.33 10.14 0.08
N ALA A 68 -10.63 9.15 -0.76
CA ALA A 68 -10.93 7.79 -0.33
C ALA A 68 -9.78 7.16 0.46
N LEU A 69 -8.54 7.63 0.28
CA LEU A 69 -7.38 7.14 1.02
C LEU A 69 -7.52 7.27 2.53
N TRP A 70 -8.23 8.28 3.02
CA TRP A 70 -8.43 8.47 4.46
C TRP A 70 -9.46 7.52 5.04
N GLY A 71 -10.45 7.10 4.23
CA GLY A 71 -11.43 6.10 4.64
C GLY A 71 -10.88 4.68 4.64
N VAL A 72 -9.87 4.38 3.83
CA VAL A 72 -9.25 3.05 3.72
C VAL A 72 -8.69 2.51 5.06
N PRO A 73 -7.79 3.20 5.77
CA PRO A 73 -7.24 2.70 7.03
C PRO A 73 -8.30 2.65 8.12
N VAL A 74 -9.24 3.60 8.16
CA VAL A 74 -10.37 3.59 9.09
C VAL A 74 -11.25 2.37 8.85
N GLY A 75 -11.59 2.11 7.59
CA GLY A 75 -12.38 0.97 7.20
C GLY A 75 -11.71 -0.36 7.53
N TYR A 76 -10.40 -0.47 7.27
CA TYR A 76 -9.64 -1.66 7.62
C TYR A 76 -9.69 -1.94 9.13
N VAL A 77 -9.45 -0.92 9.97
CA VAL A 77 -9.54 -1.04 11.43
C VAL A 77 -10.96 -1.42 11.86
N LEU A 78 -11.99 -0.81 11.29
CA LEU A 78 -13.38 -1.16 11.59
C LEU A 78 -13.71 -2.60 11.16
N GLY A 79 -13.19 -3.07 10.03
CA GLY A 79 -13.27 -4.46 9.60
C GLY A 79 -12.74 -5.42 10.66
N ASP A 80 -11.53 -5.17 11.15
CA ASP A 80 -10.91 -5.97 12.22
C ASP A 80 -11.68 -5.90 13.54
N VAL A 81 -12.25 -4.73 13.88
CA VAL A 81 -13.14 -4.60 15.05
C VAL A 81 -14.38 -5.47 14.88
N THR A 82 -15.03 -5.43 13.72
CA THR A 82 -16.25 -6.21 13.46
C THR A 82 -16.02 -7.72 13.38
N SER A 83 -14.82 -8.15 12.98
CA SER A 83 -14.44 -9.57 12.93
C SER A 83 -13.77 -10.07 14.23
N ASN A 84 -13.65 -9.22 15.26
CA ASN A 84 -12.90 -9.50 16.50
C ASN A 84 -11.43 -9.93 16.24
N ALA A 85 -10.81 -9.40 15.19
CA ALA A 85 -9.44 -9.71 14.79
C ALA A 85 -8.43 -8.63 15.23
N VAL A 86 -8.83 -7.61 15.99
CA VAL A 86 -7.98 -6.47 16.34
C VAL A 86 -6.69 -6.89 17.04
N GLY A 87 -5.55 -6.42 16.53
CA GLY A 87 -4.24 -6.58 17.18
C GLY A 87 -3.17 -5.65 16.60
N ALA A 88 -1.90 -5.87 16.96
CA ALA A 88 -0.80 -5.06 16.43
C ALA A 88 -0.68 -5.12 14.90
N HIS A 89 -1.12 -6.23 14.29
CA HIS A 89 -1.17 -6.41 12.85
C HIS A 89 -2.22 -5.53 12.16
N THR A 90 -3.27 -5.11 12.87
CA THR A 90 -4.31 -4.20 12.33
C THR A 90 -3.70 -2.88 11.87
N LEU A 91 -2.78 -2.32 12.66
CA LEU A 91 -2.07 -1.08 12.28
C LEU A 91 -1.17 -1.29 11.06
N VAL A 92 -0.48 -2.43 10.99
CA VAL A 92 0.36 -2.80 9.85
C VAL A 92 -0.49 -2.92 8.58
N GLY A 93 -1.62 -3.63 8.66
CA GLY A 93 -2.57 -3.79 7.57
C GLY A 93 -3.17 -2.47 7.10
N ALA A 94 -3.58 -1.61 8.02
CA ALA A 94 -4.08 -0.27 7.71
C ALA A 94 -3.02 0.59 6.99
N CYS A 95 -1.78 0.58 7.46
CA CYS A 95 -0.66 1.26 6.81
C CYS A 95 -0.37 0.69 5.41
N ALA A 96 -0.43 -0.63 5.24
CA ALA A 96 -0.24 -1.28 3.94
C ALA A 96 -1.34 -0.90 2.95
N HIS A 97 -2.61 -0.89 3.37
CA HIS A 97 -3.73 -0.49 2.52
C HIS A 97 -3.69 1.00 2.16
N LEU A 98 -3.33 1.87 3.12
CA LEU A 98 -3.11 3.29 2.86
C LEU A 98 -1.99 3.49 1.84
N TYR A 99 -0.86 2.80 2.02
CA TYR A 99 0.25 2.83 1.08
C TYR A 99 -0.16 2.32 -0.31
N LEU A 100 -0.90 1.21 -0.37
CA LEU A 100 -1.39 0.59 -1.61
C LEU A 100 -2.22 1.58 -2.42
N GLY A 101 -3.22 2.20 -1.80
CA GLY A 101 -4.03 3.23 -2.44
C GLY A 101 -3.21 4.46 -2.83
N TYR A 102 -2.35 4.96 -1.92
CA TYR A 102 -1.60 6.20 -2.14
C TYR A 102 -0.62 6.06 -3.29
N SER A 103 0.19 5.00 -3.29
CA SER A 103 1.14 4.71 -4.37
C SER A 103 0.42 4.49 -5.70
N ALA A 104 -0.70 3.75 -5.70
CA ALA A 104 -1.50 3.54 -6.91
C ALA A 104 -2.05 4.86 -7.47
N SER A 105 -2.55 5.75 -6.62
CA SER A 105 -3.07 7.07 -7.03
C SER A 105 -2.01 7.92 -7.72
N ARG A 106 -0.78 7.94 -7.18
CA ARG A 106 0.33 8.75 -7.68
C ARG A 106 0.89 8.17 -8.97
N LEU A 107 1.00 6.86 -9.07
CA LEU A 107 1.49 6.17 -10.28
C LEU A 107 0.46 6.21 -11.41
N ALA A 108 -0.82 6.01 -11.13
CA ALA A 108 -1.90 6.07 -12.10
C ALA A 108 -1.98 7.45 -12.77
N GLY A 109 -2.02 8.52 -11.97
CA GLY A 109 -2.04 9.88 -12.50
C GLY A 109 -0.80 10.24 -13.33
N ARG A 110 0.34 9.57 -13.09
CA ARG A 110 1.58 9.78 -13.85
C ARG A 110 1.66 9.01 -15.14
N LEU A 111 1.04 7.83 -15.18
CA LEU A 111 0.99 6.98 -16.37
C LEU A 111 -0.21 7.33 -17.27
N GLY A 112 -0.95 8.41 -16.96
CA GLY A 112 -2.13 8.81 -17.72
C GLY A 112 -3.26 7.79 -17.64
N ILE A 113 -3.37 7.10 -16.50
CA ILE A 113 -4.57 6.35 -16.15
C ILE A 113 -5.51 7.36 -15.49
N ASP A 114 -6.24 8.10 -16.32
CA ASP A 114 -7.11 9.17 -15.85
C ASP A 114 -8.31 8.57 -15.09
N ALA A 115 -8.45 9.00 -13.85
CA ALA A 115 -9.67 8.82 -13.07
C ALA A 115 -10.71 9.87 -13.53
N PRO A 116 -11.99 9.50 -13.71
CA PRO A 116 -12.54 8.16 -13.60
C PRO A 116 -12.26 7.28 -14.83
N VAL A 117 -11.64 6.11 -14.63
CA VAL A 117 -11.30 5.17 -15.70
C VAL A 117 -12.58 4.54 -16.26
N SER A 118 -12.72 4.47 -17.59
CA SER A 118 -13.76 3.65 -18.22
C SER A 118 -13.36 2.18 -18.22
N ALA A 119 -14.32 1.28 -17.93
CA ALA A 119 -14.09 -0.16 -18.13
C ALA A 119 -13.65 -0.47 -19.58
N SER A 120 -14.09 0.34 -20.55
CA SER A 120 -13.66 0.23 -21.95
C SER A 120 -12.26 0.79 -22.21
N SER A 121 -11.76 1.75 -21.42
CA SER A 121 -10.41 2.30 -21.60
C SER A 121 -9.31 1.35 -21.11
N LEU A 122 -9.64 0.43 -20.20
CA LEU A 122 -8.73 -0.64 -19.75
C LEU A 122 -8.49 -1.75 -20.80
N ALA A 123 -9.19 -1.74 -21.95
CA ALA A 123 -9.06 -2.78 -22.98
C ALA A 123 -7.85 -2.58 -23.92
N GLY A 124 -7.26 -1.38 -23.96
CA GLY A 124 -6.08 -1.11 -24.78
C GLY A 124 -4.82 -1.75 -24.18
N ARG A 125 -4.04 -2.51 -24.97
CA ARG A 125 -2.81 -3.18 -24.51
C ARG A 125 -1.86 -2.28 -23.70
N THR A 126 -1.70 -1.03 -24.12
CA THR A 126 -0.87 -0.04 -23.43
C THR A 126 -1.44 0.36 -22.07
N VAL A 127 -2.78 0.47 -21.94
CA VAL A 127 -3.44 0.81 -20.67
C VAL A 127 -3.39 -0.37 -19.70
N VAL A 128 -3.58 -1.60 -20.20
CA VAL A 128 -3.39 -2.83 -19.41
C VAL A 128 -1.98 -2.89 -18.82
N GLY A 129 -0.94 -2.69 -19.65
CA GLY A 129 0.45 -2.72 -19.18
C GLY A 129 0.73 -1.67 -18.10
N ARG A 130 0.20 -0.45 -18.27
CA ARG A 130 0.31 0.61 -17.25
C ARG A 130 -0.44 0.25 -15.97
N PHE A 131 -1.65 -0.29 -16.07
CA PHE A 131 -2.43 -0.71 -14.91
C PHE A 131 -1.72 -1.84 -14.13
N LEU A 132 -1.21 -2.85 -14.83
CA LEU A 132 -0.41 -3.92 -14.22
C LEU A 132 0.83 -3.37 -13.51
N LEU A 133 1.51 -2.38 -14.10
CA LEU A 133 2.65 -1.72 -13.46
C LEU A 133 2.23 -0.97 -12.18
N VAL A 134 1.12 -0.23 -12.22
CA VAL A 134 0.57 0.46 -11.04
C VAL A 134 0.27 -0.54 -9.92
N VAL A 135 -0.50 -1.58 -10.21
CA VAL A 135 -0.87 -2.61 -9.22
C VAL A 135 0.37 -3.32 -8.70
N GLY A 136 1.29 -3.71 -9.58
CA GLY A 136 2.52 -4.42 -9.19
C GLY A 136 3.42 -3.63 -8.25
N VAL A 137 3.68 -2.35 -8.57
CA VAL A 137 4.54 -1.50 -7.74
C VAL A 137 3.85 -1.15 -6.41
N ALA A 138 2.56 -0.83 -6.46
CA ALA A 138 1.78 -0.53 -5.26
C ALA A 138 1.69 -1.75 -4.33
N ALA A 139 1.40 -2.93 -4.88
CA ALA A 139 1.35 -4.19 -4.15
C ALA A 139 2.73 -4.57 -3.57
N ALA A 140 3.82 -4.39 -4.31
CA ALA A 140 5.17 -4.68 -3.82
C ALA A 140 5.55 -3.81 -2.62
N GLY A 141 5.25 -2.51 -2.66
CA GLY A 141 5.51 -1.63 -1.53
C GLY A 141 4.58 -1.90 -0.33
N ALA A 142 3.30 -2.17 -0.56
CA ALA A 142 2.37 -2.56 0.50
C ALA A 142 2.79 -3.89 1.16
N ALA A 143 3.23 -4.86 0.35
CA ALA A 143 3.78 -6.12 0.82
C ALA A 143 5.07 -5.93 1.62
N ALA A 144 5.93 -4.98 1.25
CA ALA A 144 7.10 -4.62 2.05
C ALA A 144 6.68 -4.04 3.42
N VAL A 145 5.65 -3.16 3.46
CA VAL A 145 5.08 -2.67 4.73
C VAL A 145 4.61 -3.83 5.59
N VAL A 146 3.87 -4.79 5.02
CA VAL A 146 3.42 -6.00 5.73
C VAL A 146 4.60 -6.85 6.20
N GLY A 147 5.62 -7.06 5.36
CA GLY A 147 6.79 -7.86 5.69
C GLY A 147 7.56 -7.28 6.88
N TRP A 148 7.90 -5.99 6.82
CA TRP A 148 8.61 -5.32 7.93
C TRP A 148 7.73 -5.23 9.18
N GLY A 149 6.44 -4.90 9.00
CA GLY A 149 5.50 -4.87 10.11
C GLY A 149 5.36 -6.23 10.79
N SER A 150 5.36 -7.33 10.02
CA SER A 150 5.27 -8.71 10.54
C SER A 150 6.48 -9.11 11.38
N GLU A 151 7.67 -8.68 11.00
CA GLU A 151 8.89 -8.87 11.81
C GLU A 151 8.79 -8.08 13.13
N VAL A 152 8.35 -6.82 13.06
CA VAL A 152 8.18 -5.93 14.22
C VAL A 152 7.17 -6.47 15.22
N VAL A 153 6.06 -7.04 14.74
CA VAL A 153 5.04 -7.66 15.61
C VAL A 153 5.31 -9.13 15.90
N HIS A 154 6.47 -9.66 15.51
CA HIS A 154 6.89 -11.05 15.71
C HIS A 154 5.91 -12.11 15.18
N ARG A 155 5.22 -11.83 14.07
CA ARG A 155 4.21 -12.74 13.48
C ARG A 155 4.82 -13.69 12.45
N ALA A 156 5.65 -13.16 11.56
CA ALA A 156 6.25 -13.94 10.49
C ALA A 156 7.51 -13.22 9.95
N PRO A 157 8.51 -13.97 9.49
CA PRO A 157 9.68 -13.36 8.89
C PRO A 157 9.35 -12.68 7.55
N PHE A 158 10.07 -11.63 7.20
CA PHE A 158 9.84 -10.81 6.00
C PHE A 158 9.79 -11.67 4.74
N PHE A 159 10.72 -12.63 4.59
CA PHE A 159 10.81 -13.48 3.40
C PHE A 159 9.60 -14.43 3.23
N VAL A 160 8.76 -14.59 4.26
CA VAL A 160 7.48 -15.30 4.19
C VAL A 160 6.33 -14.31 4.03
N ALA A 161 6.27 -13.30 4.90
CA ALA A 161 5.15 -12.36 4.94
C ALA A 161 5.04 -11.49 3.69
N ALA A 162 6.14 -10.95 3.18
CA ALA A 162 6.10 -10.06 2.02
C ALA A 162 5.68 -10.78 0.72
N PRO A 163 6.21 -11.96 0.35
CA PRO A 163 5.72 -12.67 -0.84
C PRO A 163 4.25 -13.06 -0.76
N SER A 164 3.78 -13.53 0.41
CA SER A 164 2.36 -13.85 0.63
C SER A 164 1.47 -12.61 0.45
N ALA A 165 1.81 -11.50 1.11
CA ALA A 165 1.08 -10.25 0.99
C ALA A 165 1.12 -9.67 -0.44
N PHE A 166 2.25 -9.83 -1.14
CA PHE A 166 2.36 -9.41 -2.54
C PHE A 166 1.40 -10.21 -3.43
N ALA A 167 1.39 -11.54 -3.28
CA ALA A 167 0.49 -12.40 -4.03
C ALA A 167 -0.97 -12.03 -3.76
N GLU A 168 -1.32 -11.79 -2.51
CA GLU A 168 -2.66 -11.34 -2.13
C GLU A 168 -3.03 -9.99 -2.74
N PHE A 169 -2.30 -8.91 -2.44
CA PHE A 169 -2.59 -7.59 -2.97
C PHE A 169 -2.60 -7.57 -4.50
N PHE A 170 -1.67 -8.25 -5.15
CA PHE A 170 -1.55 -8.26 -6.61
C PHE A 170 -2.65 -9.09 -7.28
N LEU A 171 -2.81 -10.36 -6.89
CA LEU A 171 -3.73 -11.29 -7.55
C LEU A 171 -5.18 -10.95 -7.25
N VAL A 172 -5.51 -10.62 -5.99
CA VAL A 172 -6.89 -10.26 -5.61
C VAL A 172 -7.27 -8.94 -6.26
N THR A 173 -6.38 -7.93 -6.28
CA THR A 173 -6.65 -6.70 -7.03
C THR A 173 -6.84 -6.99 -8.52
N LEU A 174 -5.99 -7.81 -9.15
CA LEU A 174 -6.12 -8.09 -10.58
C LEU A 174 -7.46 -8.78 -10.91
N ALA A 175 -7.88 -9.72 -10.05
CA ALA A 175 -9.14 -10.43 -10.22
C ALA A 175 -10.37 -9.54 -9.99
N PHE A 176 -10.33 -8.68 -8.97
CA PHE A 176 -11.51 -7.96 -8.49
C PHE A 176 -11.54 -6.46 -8.80
N ALA A 177 -10.45 -5.85 -9.32
CA ALA A 177 -10.42 -4.42 -9.57
C ALA A 177 -11.48 -3.97 -10.58
N LEU A 178 -11.65 -4.69 -11.69
CA LEU A 178 -12.64 -4.31 -12.70
C LEU A 178 -14.09 -4.48 -12.20
N PRO A 179 -14.48 -5.60 -11.56
CA PRO A 179 -15.76 -5.70 -10.85
C PRO A 179 -15.99 -4.55 -9.87
N TRP A 180 -15.00 -4.23 -9.03
CA TRP A 180 -15.11 -3.13 -8.06
C TRP A 180 -15.30 -1.77 -8.74
N VAL A 181 -14.53 -1.47 -9.79
CA VAL A 181 -14.69 -0.23 -10.55
C VAL A 181 -16.11 -0.12 -11.11
N ARG A 182 -16.69 -1.20 -11.62
CA ARG A 182 -18.07 -1.19 -12.15
C ARG A 182 -19.09 -0.92 -11.03
N ILE A 183 -19.00 -1.63 -9.92
CA ILE A 183 -19.91 -1.49 -8.77
C ILE A 183 -19.84 -0.07 -8.20
N LEU A 184 -18.63 0.44 -7.97
CA LEU A 184 -18.41 1.77 -7.42
C LEU A 184 -18.92 2.86 -8.35
N ARG A 185 -18.79 2.69 -9.67
CA ARG A 185 -19.34 3.64 -10.65
C ARG A 185 -20.86 3.61 -10.72
N SER A 186 -21.49 2.43 -10.64
CA SER A 186 -22.95 2.36 -10.56
C SER A 186 -23.46 3.02 -9.28
N ALA A 187 -22.74 2.85 -8.16
CA ALA A 187 -23.06 3.50 -6.90
C ALA A 187 -22.90 5.04 -7.00
N ALA A 188 -21.81 5.52 -7.61
CA ALA A 188 -21.60 6.94 -7.87
C ALA A 188 -22.71 7.55 -8.75
N ALA A 189 -23.13 6.84 -9.81
CA ALA A 189 -24.25 7.27 -10.65
C ALA A 189 -25.60 7.31 -9.89
N ALA A 190 -25.74 6.51 -8.83
CA ALA A 190 -26.90 6.51 -7.94
C ALA A 190 -26.83 7.56 -6.82
N GLY A 191 -25.86 8.48 -6.86
CA GLY A 191 -25.74 9.59 -5.91
C GLY A 191 -24.79 9.34 -4.73
N VAL A 192 -23.96 8.29 -4.77
CA VAL A 192 -22.86 8.15 -3.80
C VAL A 192 -21.85 9.28 -4.00
N PRO A 193 -21.41 9.95 -2.91
CA PRO A 193 -20.51 11.08 -3.02
C PRO A 193 -19.20 10.67 -3.70
N THR A 194 -18.88 11.34 -4.79
CA THR A 194 -17.57 11.31 -5.44
C THR A 194 -16.98 12.69 -5.34
N VAL A 195 -15.68 12.76 -5.05
CA VAL A 195 -14.99 14.04 -5.11
C VAL A 195 -13.97 13.96 -6.23
N ASP A 196 -14.20 14.76 -7.27
CA ASP A 196 -13.25 14.89 -8.37
C ASP A 196 -12.06 15.76 -7.92
N VAL A 197 -11.26 15.21 -7.00
CA VAL A 197 -9.98 15.81 -6.62
C VAL A 197 -8.92 15.29 -7.57
N ARG A 198 -8.69 16.01 -8.66
CA ARG A 198 -7.42 15.88 -9.38
C ARG A 198 -6.29 16.19 -8.40
N PRO A 199 -5.28 15.33 -8.24
CA PRO A 199 -4.12 15.61 -7.39
C PRO A 199 -3.46 16.91 -7.85
N ARG A 200 -3.78 18.03 -7.21
CA ARG A 200 -3.25 19.34 -7.55
C ARG A 200 -1.80 19.40 -7.07
N GLY A 201 -0.86 19.57 -7.98
CA GLY A 201 0.55 19.77 -7.65
C GLY A 201 1.36 18.50 -7.35
N ALA A 202 1.16 17.42 -8.10
CA ALA A 202 2.19 16.38 -8.13
C ALA A 202 3.47 16.98 -8.75
N GLY A 203 4.51 17.19 -7.96
CA GLY A 203 5.86 17.41 -8.51
C GLY A 203 6.25 16.22 -9.39
N GLU A 204 7.05 16.45 -10.45
CA GLU A 204 7.44 15.42 -11.42
C GLU A 204 7.89 14.12 -10.73
N LEU A 205 7.03 13.09 -10.77
CA LEU A 205 7.31 11.79 -10.19
C LEU A 205 8.10 10.98 -11.21
N ASP A 206 9.33 10.65 -10.84
CA ASP A 206 10.18 9.76 -11.63
C ASP A 206 9.78 8.31 -11.33
N VAL A 207 8.93 7.75 -12.20
CA VAL A 207 8.41 6.38 -12.06
C VAL A 207 9.55 5.36 -11.95
N ARG A 208 10.66 5.57 -12.66
CA ARG A 208 11.81 4.65 -12.61
C ARG A 208 12.46 4.63 -11.24
N ARG A 209 12.60 5.80 -10.60
CA ARG A 209 13.11 5.89 -9.21
C ARG A 209 12.16 5.24 -8.22
N VAL A 210 10.86 5.43 -8.35
CA VAL A 210 9.87 4.80 -7.46
C VAL A 210 9.92 3.28 -7.59
N VAL A 211 9.93 2.76 -8.83
CA VAL A 211 10.07 1.32 -9.10
C VAL A 211 11.39 0.80 -8.52
N GLY A 212 12.51 1.45 -8.83
CA GLY A 212 13.84 1.05 -8.35
C GLY A 212 13.94 1.06 -6.83
N ALA A 213 13.41 2.09 -6.16
CA ALA A 213 13.38 2.17 -4.70
C ALA A 213 12.48 1.09 -4.08
N THR A 214 11.32 0.80 -4.68
CA THR A 214 10.42 -0.27 -4.21
C THR A 214 11.10 -1.63 -4.33
N LEU A 215 11.71 -1.93 -5.47
CA LEU A 215 12.43 -3.18 -5.70
C LEU A 215 13.62 -3.32 -4.75
N ALA A 216 14.42 -2.26 -4.60
CA ALA A 216 15.54 -2.26 -3.65
C ALA A 216 15.04 -2.53 -2.23
N TRP A 217 13.95 -1.89 -1.80
CA TRP A 217 13.39 -2.08 -0.47
C TRP A 217 12.95 -3.52 -0.20
N VAL A 218 12.26 -4.14 -1.17
CA VAL A 218 11.86 -5.56 -1.08
C VAL A 218 13.08 -6.47 -1.07
N LEU A 219 14.05 -6.26 -1.96
CA LEU A 219 15.26 -7.08 -2.05
C LEU A 219 16.10 -6.99 -0.78
N LEU A 220 16.26 -5.79 -0.22
CA LEU A 220 16.98 -5.56 1.02
C LEU A 220 16.26 -6.23 2.21
N GLY A 221 14.94 -6.19 2.26
CA GLY A 221 14.16 -6.90 3.29
C GLY A 221 14.32 -8.42 3.18
N THR A 222 14.23 -8.97 1.97
CA THR A 222 14.42 -10.40 1.73
C THR A 222 15.85 -10.83 2.09
N ALA A 223 16.86 -10.11 1.60
CA ALA A 223 18.25 -10.42 1.88
C ALA A 223 18.58 -10.32 3.38
N GLY A 224 18.08 -9.28 4.05
CA GLY A 224 18.26 -9.09 5.49
C GLY A 224 17.61 -10.21 6.31
N SER A 225 16.36 -10.55 6.01
CA SER A 225 15.61 -11.59 6.73
C SER A 225 16.20 -12.99 6.48
N VAL A 226 16.53 -13.34 5.23
CA VAL A 226 17.21 -14.62 4.91
C VAL A 226 18.62 -14.69 5.49
N GLY A 227 19.38 -13.60 5.40
CA GLY A 227 20.73 -13.50 5.93
C GLY A 227 20.75 -13.69 7.44
N TYR A 228 19.85 -13.01 8.14
CA TYR A 228 19.71 -13.14 9.59
C TYR A 228 19.27 -14.57 10.01
N ARG A 229 18.30 -15.17 9.30
CA ARG A 229 17.91 -16.57 9.57
C ARG A 229 19.01 -17.59 9.28
N THR A 230 19.83 -17.32 8.28
CA THR A 230 21.02 -18.15 8.01
C THR A 230 22.03 -18.00 9.12
N PHE A 231 22.26 -16.76 9.58
CA PHE A 231 23.15 -16.44 10.70
C PHE A 231 22.72 -17.17 12.00
N GLU A 232 21.43 -17.20 12.35
CA GLU A 232 20.91 -17.94 13.53
C GLU A 232 21.20 -19.44 13.50
N LYS A 233 21.39 -20.03 12.31
CA LYS A 233 21.63 -21.48 12.16
C LYS A 233 23.12 -21.85 12.22
N ILE A 234 24.02 -20.88 12.11
CA ILE A 234 25.46 -21.13 12.09
C ILE A 234 25.98 -21.18 13.54
N PRO A 235 26.69 -22.24 13.96
CA PRO A 235 27.23 -22.32 15.32
C PRO A 235 28.22 -21.18 15.60
N ALA A 236 28.17 -20.61 16.82
CA ALA A 236 29.04 -19.50 17.22
C ALA A 236 30.54 -19.78 17.01
N GLN A 237 30.96 -21.04 17.18
CA GLN A 237 32.34 -21.49 16.97
C GLN A 237 32.87 -21.20 15.56
N TYR A 238 31.99 -21.22 14.56
CA TYR A 238 32.36 -20.91 13.18
C TYR A 238 32.76 -19.44 13.01
N PHE A 239 32.08 -18.52 13.69
CA PHE A 239 32.43 -17.10 13.64
C PHE A 239 33.73 -16.80 14.38
N VAL A 240 33.94 -17.45 15.53
CA VAL A 240 35.18 -17.34 16.30
C VAL A 240 36.38 -17.83 15.49
N SER A 241 36.27 -19.00 14.84
CA SER A 241 37.38 -19.57 14.07
C SER A 241 37.78 -18.77 12.83
N HIS A 242 36.89 -17.93 12.31
CA HIS A 242 37.14 -17.05 11.16
C HIS A 242 37.41 -15.58 11.55
N GLY A 243 37.57 -15.28 12.84
CA GLY A 243 37.81 -13.90 13.31
C GLY A 243 36.62 -12.96 13.13
N ALA A 244 35.40 -13.50 12.96
CA ALA A 244 34.16 -12.78 12.74
C ALA A 244 33.32 -12.64 14.02
N GLU A 245 33.96 -12.58 15.19
CA GLU A 245 33.29 -12.52 16.50
C GLU A 245 32.35 -11.33 16.64
N TYR A 246 32.65 -10.21 15.97
CA TYR A 246 31.79 -9.03 15.94
C TYR A 246 30.39 -9.33 15.38
N ALA A 247 30.24 -10.34 14.52
CA ALA A 247 28.95 -10.75 13.99
C ALA A 247 28.05 -11.32 15.10
N LEU A 248 28.62 -11.95 16.14
CA LEU A 248 27.89 -12.45 17.30
C LEU A 248 27.25 -11.33 18.14
N LEU A 249 27.66 -10.07 17.95
CA LEU A 249 26.97 -8.94 18.57
C LEU A 249 25.54 -8.79 18.04
N LEU A 250 25.28 -9.19 16.79
CA LEU A 250 23.94 -9.14 16.18
C LEU A 250 22.97 -10.10 16.87
N ASP A 251 23.47 -11.16 17.51
CA ASP A 251 22.68 -12.15 18.26
C ASP A 251 22.36 -11.69 19.68
N ARG A 252 22.77 -10.49 20.10
CA ARG A 252 22.48 -9.96 21.45
C ARG A 252 21.06 -9.39 21.49
N PRO A 253 20.06 -10.10 22.06
CA PRO A 253 18.67 -9.63 22.08
C PRO A 253 18.51 -8.31 22.86
N ALA A 254 19.38 -8.06 23.84
CA ALA A 254 19.39 -6.81 24.60
C ALA A 254 19.64 -5.58 23.71
N LEU A 255 20.49 -5.72 22.69
CA LEU A 255 20.85 -4.63 21.78
C LEU A 255 19.86 -4.56 20.61
N PHE A 256 19.63 -5.67 19.92
CA PHE A 256 18.95 -5.68 18.63
C PHE A 256 17.53 -6.27 18.66
N GLY A 257 17.05 -6.72 19.83
CA GLY A 257 15.80 -7.44 19.97
C GLY A 257 15.91 -8.89 19.51
N ALA A 258 14.90 -9.71 19.82
CA ALA A 258 14.80 -11.05 19.25
C ALA A 258 14.76 -10.93 17.72
N GLY A 259 15.56 -11.74 17.03
CA GLY A 259 15.54 -11.73 15.57
C GLY A 259 16.26 -10.55 14.90
N ALA A 260 17.06 -9.77 15.64
CA ALA A 260 17.49 -8.42 15.24
C ALA A 260 16.32 -7.48 14.86
N GLY A 261 15.14 -7.71 15.44
CA GLY A 261 13.90 -7.03 15.07
C GLY A 261 13.97 -5.50 15.17
N ARG A 262 14.76 -4.94 16.09
CA ARG A 262 14.93 -3.48 16.19
C ARG A 262 15.68 -2.89 14.99
N VAL A 263 16.72 -3.56 14.50
CA VAL A 263 17.48 -3.12 13.31
C VAL A 263 16.58 -3.16 12.09
N GLN A 264 15.83 -4.25 11.95
CA GLN A 264 14.87 -4.45 10.88
C GLN A 264 13.77 -3.37 10.89
N ALA A 265 13.24 -3.02 12.07
CA ALA A 265 12.25 -1.97 12.24
C ALA A 265 12.77 -0.60 11.76
N VAL A 266 13.95 -0.19 12.24
CA VAL A 266 14.57 1.10 11.89
C VAL A 266 14.85 1.16 10.39
N PHE A 267 15.43 0.10 9.84
CA PHE A 267 15.74 0.02 8.42
C PHE A 267 14.47 0.09 7.56
N GLY A 268 13.44 -0.69 7.90
CA GLY A 268 12.15 -0.66 7.24
C GLY A 268 11.51 0.72 7.25
N ALA A 269 11.53 1.41 8.40
CA ALA A 269 11.00 2.77 8.55
C ALA A 269 11.76 3.82 7.72
N VAL A 270 13.09 3.74 7.66
CA VAL A 270 13.92 4.63 6.83
C VAL A 270 13.59 4.44 5.35
N CYS A 271 13.55 3.20 4.87
CA CYS A 271 13.21 2.92 3.47
C CYS A 271 11.79 3.38 3.12
N LEU A 272 10.80 3.14 3.99
CA LEU A 272 9.43 3.63 3.80
C LEU A 272 9.41 5.16 3.70
N SER A 273 10.11 5.85 4.60
CA SER A 273 10.18 7.32 4.61
C SER A 273 10.79 7.87 3.32
N LEU A 274 11.90 7.29 2.86
CA LEU A 274 12.53 7.66 1.59
C LEU A 274 11.57 7.47 0.41
N LEU A 275 10.83 6.38 0.42
CA LEU A 275 9.92 6.06 -0.67
C LEU A 275 8.67 6.97 -0.67
N LEU A 276 8.14 7.33 0.50
CA LEU A 276 7.10 8.35 0.64
C LEU A 276 7.60 9.72 0.16
N CYS A 277 8.86 10.08 0.43
CA CYS A 277 9.50 11.28 -0.09
C CYS A 277 9.64 11.25 -1.62
N LEU A 278 9.92 10.09 -2.23
CA LEU A 278 9.94 9.93 -3.69
C LEU A 278 8.54 10.05 -4.30
N LEU A 279 7.53 9.39 -3.70
CA LEU A 279 6.14 9.43 -4.16
C LEU A 279 5.51 10.83 -4.04
N SER A 280 5.88 11.59 -3.01
CA SER A 280 5.45 12.98 -2.81
C SER A 280 6.18 13.96 -3.74
N GLY A 281 7.33 13.56 -4.31
CA GLY A 281 8.15 14.43 -5.17
C GLY A 281 9.04 15.40 -4.39
N MET A 282 9.14 15.26 -3.06
CA MET A 282 9.90 16.18 -2.19
C MET A 282 11.41 16.11 -2.42
N LEU A 283 11.95 14.99 -2.89
CA LEU A 283 13.39 14.80 -3.12
C LEU A 283 13.93 15.45 -4.39
N ARG A 284 13.09 16.10 -5.19
CA ARG A 284 13.53 16.88 -6.35
C ARG A 284 13.67 18.35 -5.96
N GLY A 285 14.77 18.66 -5.29
CA GLY A 285 15.16 20.04 -5.00
C GLY A 285 15.33 20.85 -6.29
N ARG A 286 14.66 22.01 -6.35
CA ARG A 286 15.04 23.33 -6.91
C ARG A 286 16.23 23.41 -7.92
N GLY A 287 16.35 22.50 -8.88
CA GLY A 287 17.42 22.51 -9.89
C GLY A 287 17.10 23.32 -11.15
N GLY A 288 15.97 24.03 -11.20
CA GLY A 288 15.42 24.63 -12.43
C GLY A 288 15.14 26.12 -12.35
N ALA A 289 15.95 26.89 -11.63
CA ALA A 289 15.87 28.36 -11.62
C ALA A 289 17.20 28.99 -12.06
N THR A 290 17.74 28.56 -13.21
CA THR A 290 18.67 29.35 -14.03
C THR A 290 18.75 28.72 -15.41
N LYS A 291 18.02 29.28 -16.37
CA LYS A 291 18.50 29.68 -17.70
C LYS A 291 17.40 30.46 -18.40
#